data_AF-A0A0A7M737-F1
#
_entry.id   AF-A0A0A7M737-F1
#
_cell.length_a   1.000
_cell.length_b   1.000
_cell.length_c   1.000
_cell.angle_alpha   90.00
_cell.angle_beta   90.00
_cell.angle_gamma   90.00
#
_symmetry.space_group_name_H-M   'P 1'
#
loop_
_entity.id
_entity.type
_entity.pdbx_description
1 polymer ?
#
loop_
_entity_poly.entity_id
_entity_poly.type
_entity_poly.pdbx_seq_one_letter_code
_entity_poly.pdbx_strand_id
1 'polypeptide(L)'
;ACAPFRRLHLCHHNLESIDTTSTTSDTLLAEVCLAAKHEGQSLVEQYEEHKKKNRDFNTNLCTVLARSFADIGDMVRGRDLYGGSKKEKEKRKQLDENLKTIFGNIYEELREEQTKRKRAKPKNGQALQARYK
;
A
#
# COMPACT_ATOMS: atom_id res chain seq x y z
N ALA A 1 -5.06 -8.62 -17.52
CA ALA A 1 -3.86 -8.68 -16.65
C ALA A 1 -3.96 -9.93 -15.80
N CYS A 2 -2.84 -10.63 -15.56
CA CYS A 2 -2.78 -11.81 -14.70
C CYS A 2 -1.97 -11.44 -13.45
N ALA A 3 -2.55 -11.64 -12.27
CA ALA A 3 -1.84 -11.38 -11.03
C ALA A 3 -0.94 -12.58 -10.67
N PRO A 4 0.33 -12.35 -10.31
CA PRO A 4 1.20 -13.43 -9.87
C PRO A 4 0.74 -13.98 -8.51
N PHE A 5 1.00 -15.26 -8.22
CA PHE A 5 0.66 -15.88 -6.91
C PHE A 5 1.12 -15.06 -5.70
N ARG A 6 2.28 -14.42 -5.81
CA ARG A 6 2.78 -13.47 -4.80
C ARG A 6 1.79 -12.34 -4.49
N ARG A 7 1.18 -11.75 -5.52
CA ARG A 7 0.19 -10.66 -5.35
C ARG A 7 -1.12 -11.18 -4.76
N LEU A 8 -1.52 -12.42 -5.10
CA LEU A 8 -2.78 -13.01 -4.59
C LEU A 8 -2.77 -13.15 -3.06
N HIS A 9 -1.61 -13.45 -2.48
CA HIS A 9 -1.46 -13.69 -1.04
C HIS A 9 -0.65 -12.61 -0.33
N LEU A 10 -0.72 -11.38 -0.86
CA LEU A 10 0.00 -10.23 -0.31
C LEU A 10 -0.47 -9.92 1.13
N CYS A 11 0.47 -9.73 2.05
CA CYS A 11 0.20 -9.51 3.47
C CYS A 11 -0.28 -8.08 3.76
N HIS A 12 -1.56 -7.79 3.49
CA HIS A 12 -2.15 -6.44 3.65
C HIS A 12 -3.43 -6.39 4.50
N HIS A 13 -3.71 -7.44 5.28
CA HIS A 13 -4.97 -7.53 6.03
C HIS A 13 -5.16 -6.38 7.02
N ASN A 14 -4.08 -5.88 7.62
CA ASN A 14 -4.13 -4.73 8.53
C ASN A 14 -4.64 -3.46 7.84
N LEU A 15 -4.34 -3.28 6.55
CA LEU A 15 -4.82 -2.14 5.77
C LEU A 15 -6.34 -2.22 5.50
N GLU A 16 -6.91 -3.41 5.36
CA GLU A 16 -8.36 -3.57 5.15
C GLU A 16 -9.20 -3.06 6.34
N SER A 17 -8.63 -3.10 7.54
CA SER A 17 -9.28 -2.70 8.80
C SER A 17 -8.76 -1.38 9.37
N ILE A 18 -8.05 -0.57 8.56
CA ILE A 18 -7.50 0.71 9.02
C ILE A 18 -8.63 1.68 9.40
N ASP A 19 -8.49 2.35 10.55
CA ASP A 19 -9.42 3.41 10.95
C ASP A 19 -9.29 4.60 9.97
N THR A 20 -10.40 5.29 9.70
CA THR A 20 -10.44 6.45 8.81
C THR A 20 -10.63 7.77 9.56
N THR A 21 -11.09 7.72 10.81
CA THR A 21 -11.55 8.90 11.56
C THR A 21 -10.45 9.62 12.33
N SER A 22 -9.39 8.91 12.75
CA SER A 22 -8.29 9.45 13.57
C SER A 22 -6.90 9.21 12.96
N THR A 23 -6.86 8.79 11.69
CA THR A 23 -5.61 8.37 11.04
C THR A 23 -4.86 9.58 10.49
N THR A 24 -3.77 9.92 11.18
CA THR A 24 -2.77 10.91 10.73
C THR A 24 -1.77 10.27 9.76
N SER A 25 -0.89 11.08 9.16
CA SER A 25 0.16 10.57 8.26
C SER A 25 1.03 9.48 8.91
N ASP A 26 1.29 9.61 10.21
CA ASP A 26 2.18 8.70 10.95
C ASP A 26 1.52 7.35 11.21
N THR A 27 0.21 7.35 11.50
CA THR A 27 -0.58 6.12 11.63
C THR A 27 -0.64 5.35 10.31
N LEU A 28 -0.92 6.04 9.19
CA LEU A 28 -0.92 5.41 7.87
C LEU A 28 0.46 4.82 7.53
N LEU A 29 1.55 5.56 7.82
CA LEU A 29 2.91 5.09 7.59
C LEU A 29 3.22 3.84 8.42
N ALA A 30 2.82 3.81 9.71
CA ALA A 30 3.02 2.67 10.57
C ALA A 30 2.32 1.41 10.04
N GLU A 31 1.07 1.54 9.60
CA GLU A 31 0.29 0.44 9.03
C GLU A 31 0.90 -0.10 7.72
N VAL A 32 1.34 0.79 6.83
CA VAL A 32 2.02 0.39 5.59
C VAL A 32 3.36 -0.30 5.88
N CYS A 33 4.13 0.21 6.84
CA CYS A 33 5.39 -0.41 7.28
C CYS A 33 5.16 -1.78 7.90
N LEU A 34 4.09 -1.96 8.69
CA LEU A 34 3.72 -3.24 9.29
C LEU A 34 3.39 -4.27 8.20
N ALA A 35 2.57 -3.89 7.22
CA ALA A 35 2.26 -4.73 6.07
C ALA A 35 3.54 -5.13 5.30
N ALA A 36 4.41 -4.16 5.00
CA ALA A 36 5.66 -4.40 4.30
C ALA A 36 6.63 -5.31 5.08
N LYS A 37 6.69 -5.18 6.41
CA LYS A 37 7.49 -6.05 7.27
C LYS A 37 7.03 -7.50 7.19
N HIS A 38 5.74 -7.75 7.38
CA HIS A 38 5.19 -9.10 7.35
C HIS A 38 5.28 -9.73 5.95
N GLU A 39 5.01 -8.95 4.90
CA GLU A 39 5.20 -9.38 3.52
C GLU A 39 6.65 -9.77 3.25
N GLY A 40 7.60 -8.92 3.65
CA GLY A 40 9.03 -9.20 3.47
C GLY A 40 9.47 -10.48 4.18
N GLN A 41 9.03 -10.69 5.43
CA GLN A 41 9.32 -11.91 6.18
C GLN A 41 8.77 -13.15 5.49
N SER A 42 7.49 -13.13 5.08
CA SER A 42 6.86 -14.25 4.39
C SER A 42 7.56 -14.60 3.08
N LEU A 43 7.95 -13.59 2.29
CA LEU A 43 8.66 -13.80 1.03
C LEU A 43 10.04 -14.42 1.22
N VAL A 44 10.77 -14.01 2.26
CA VAL A 44 12.08 -14.59 2.57
C VAL A 44 11.94 -16.08 2.90
N GLU A 45 10.98 -16.44 3.76
CA GLU A 45 10.72 -17.83 4.13
C GLU A 45 10.34 -18.69 2.92
N GLN A 46 9.37 -18.22 2.12
CA GLN A 46 8.93 -18.91 0.90
C GLN A 46 10.06 -19.06 -0.12
N TYR A 47 10.87 -18.01 -0.30
CA TYR A 47 12.01 -18.02 -1.21
C TYR A 47 13.04 -19.08 -0.82
N GLU A 48 13.39 -19.16 0.47
CA GLU A 48 14.35 -20.15 0.97
C GLU A 48 13.83 -21.59 0.80
N GLU A 49 12.55 -21.83 1.06
CA GLU A 49 11.93 -23.14 0.82
C GLU A 49 11.92 -23.51 -0.67
N HIS A 50 11.55 -22.57 -1.54
CA HIS A 50 11.51 -22.80 -2.99
C HIS A 50 12.90 -23.07 -3.56
N LYS A 51 13.92 -22.33 -3.11
CA LYS A 51 15.30 -22.51 -3.53
C LYS A 51 15.88 -23.86 -3.10
N LYS A 52 15.51 -24.37 -1.92
CA LYS A 52 15.90 -25.72 -1.46
C LYS A 52 15.30 -26.83 -2.32
N LYS A 53 14.03 -26.68 -2.72
CA LYS A 53 13.29 -27.67 -3.51
C LYS A 53 13.61 -27.63 -5.01
N ASN A 54 14.08 -26.47 -5.52
CA ASN A 54 14.33 -26.24 -6.95
C ASN A 54 15.74 -25.65 -7.12
N ARG A 55 16.72 -26.50 -7.45
CA ARG A 55 18.14 -26.10 -7.54
C ARG A 55 18.44 -25.15 -8.70
N ASP A 56 17.58 -25.16 -9.70
CA ASP A 56 17.59 -24.39 -10.94
C ASP A 56 16.81 -23.06 -10.83
N PHE A 57 16.32 -22.73 -9.63
CA PHE A 57 15.66 -21.45 -9.36
C PHE A 57 16.65 -20.28 -9.30
N ASN A 58 16.78 -19.56 -10.42
CA ASN A 58 17.70 -18.43 -10.61
C ASN A 58 17.04 -17.05 -10.42
N THR A 59 16.08 -16.91 -9.50
CA THR A 59 15.51 -15.59 -9.18
C THR A 59 16.24 -14.97 -8.00
N ASN A 60 16.50 -13.66 -8.03
CA ASN A 60 17.08 -12.94 -6.90
C ASN A 60 15.98 -12.56 -5.88
N LEU A 61 16.22 -12.80 -4.59
CA LEU A 61 15.33 -12.39 -3.49
C LEU A 61 14.97 -10.90 -3.55
N CYS A 62 15.95 -10.02 -3.83
CA CYS A 62 15.71 -8.58 -3.97
C CYS A 62 14.73 -8.26 -5.10
N THR A 63 14.70 -9.05 -6.17
CA THR A 63 13.72 -8.88 -7.25
C THR A 63 12.31 -9.23 -6.79
N VAL A 64 12.17 -10.28 -5.98
CA VAL A 64 10.88 -10.69 -5.40
C VAL A 64 10.37 -9.61 -4.44
N LEU A 65 11.24 -9.12 -3.57
CA LEU A 65 10.93 -8.03 -2.63
C LEU A 65 10.59 -6.73 -3.36
N ALA A 66 11.35 -6.34 -4.38
CA ALA A 66 11.08 -5.12 -5.17
C ALA A 66 9.72 -5.18 -5.87
N ARG A 67 9.31 -6.34 -6.38
CA ARG A 67 7.98 -6.53 -6.96
C ARG A 67 6.88 -6.41 -5.91
N SER A 68 7.10 -6.90 -4.69
CA SER A 68 6.12 -6.75 -3.61
C SER A 68 6.01 -5.33 -3.09
N PHE A 69 7.13 -4.62 -3.01
CA PHE A 69 7.15 -3.19 -2.75
C PHE A 69 6.34 -2.41 -3.78
N ALA A 70 6.48 -2.74 -5.08
CA ALA A 70 5.70 -2.11 -6.14
C ALA A 70 4.19 -2.35 -5.98
N ASP A 71 3.78 -3.58 -5.65
CA ASP A 71 2.37 -3.94 -5.43
C ASP A 71 1.76 -3.21 -4.23
N ILE A 72 2.45 -3.19 -3.08
CA ILE A 72 2.01 -2.41 -1.90
C ILE A 72 1.92 -0.93 -2.27
N GLY A 73 2.91 -0.42 -3.01
CA GLY A 73 2.90 0.95 -3.48
C GLY A 73 1.74 1.24 -4.43
N ASP A 74 1.41 0.35 -5.36
CA ASP A 74 0.27 0.49 -6.27
C ASP A 74 -1.06 0.45 -5.51
N MET A 75 -1.16 -0.37 -4.46
CA MET A 75 -2.33 -0.40 -3.56
C MET A 75 -2.51 0.93 -2.82
N VAL A 76 -1.46 1.43 -2.15
CA VAL A 76 -1.49 2.73 -1.46
C VAL A 76 -1.79 3.89 -2.42
N ARG A 77 -1.39 3.76 -3.69
CA ARG A 77 -1.67 4.74 -4.76
C ARG A 77 -3.05 4.58 -5.42
N GLY A 78 -3.83 3.56 -5.07
CA GLY A 78 -5.11 3.25 -5.73
C GLY A 78 -4.98 2.81 -7.19
N ARG A 79 -3.80 2.31 -7.59
CA ARG A 79 -3.47 1.88 -8.96
C ARG A 79 -3.36 0.36 -9.12
N ASP A 80 -3.55 -0.38 -8.04
CA ASP A 80 -3.51 -1.83 -8.08
C ASP A 80 -4.51 -2.37 -9.13
N LEU A 81 -4.09 -3.36 -9.91
CA LEU A 81 -4.91 -3.93 -10.99
C LEU A 81 -5.49 -5.29 -10.60
N TYR A 82 -5.35 -5.70 -9.33
CA TYR A 82 -5.89 -6.97 -8.86
C TYR A 82 -7.42 -6.96 -8.92
N GLY A 83 -7.96 -7.93 -9.64
CA GLY A 83 -9.38 -8.00 -9.99
C GLY A 83 -10.03 -9.33 -9.63
N GLY A 84 -9.59 -9.96 -8.54
CA GLY A 84 -9.96 -11.31 -8.09
C GLY A 84 -11.46 -11.62 -7.93
N SER A 85 -11.83 -12.42 -6.94
CA SER A 85 -13.21 -12.79 -6.64
C SER A 85 -14.09 -11.58 -6.30
N LYS A 86 -15.42 -11.75 -6.34
CA LYS A 86 -16.37 -10.68 -5.99
C LYS A 86 -16.12 -10.11 -4.58
N LYS A 87 -15.82 -10.98 -3.61
CA LYS A 87 -15.53 -10.61 -2.22
C LYS A 87 -14.23 -9.80 -2.09
N GLU A 88 -13.19 -10.18 -2.82
CA GLU A 88 -11.92 -9.43 -2.84
C GLU A 88 -12.10 -8.04 -3.47
N LYS A 89 -12.92 -7.93 -4.52
CA LYS A 89 -13.25 -6.64 -5.13
C LYS A 89 -13.98 -5.71 -4.15
N GLU A 90 -14.91 -6.24 -3.36
CA GLU A 90 -15.63 -5.46 -2.34
C GLU A 90 -14.69 -4.96 -1.25
N LYS A 91 -13.85 -5.85 -0.68
CA LYS A 91 -12.81 -5.47 0.30
C LYS A 91 -11.86 -4.42 -0.24
N ARG A 92 -11.44 -4.58 -1.50
CA ARG A 92 -10.55 -3.64 -2.15
C ARG A 92 -11.20 -2.26 -2.35
N LYS A 93 -12.47 -2.22 -2.74
CA LYS A 93 -13.21 -0.95 -2.83
C LYS A 93 -13.28 -0.25 -1.48
N GLN A 94 -13.57 -1.00 -0.40
CA GLN A 94 -13.56 -0.46 0.95
C GLN A 94 -12.19 0.11 1.33
N LEU A 95 -11.12 -0.63 1.03
CA LEU A 95 -9.74 -0.15 1.24
C LEU A 95 -9.44 1.12 0.43
N ASP A 96 -9.80 1.17 -0.85
CA ASP A 96 -9.60 2.34 -1.71
C ASP A 96 -10.40 3.56 -1.18
N GLU A 97 -11.61 3.35 -0.66
CA GLU A 97 -12.43 4.41 -0.01
C GLU A 97 -11.82 4.89 1.31
N ASN A 98 -11.32 3.96 2.13
CA ASN A 98 -10.63 4.28 3.39
C ASN A 98 -9.36 5.10 3.13
N LEU A 99 -8.52 4.66 2.17
CA LEU A 99 -7.31 5.37 1.78
C LEU A 99 -7.63 6.77 1.23
N LYS A 100 -8.68 6.91 0.41
CA LYS A 100 -9.15 8.22 -0.07
C LYS A 100 -9.55 9.14 1.08
N THR A 101 -10.24 8.61 2.09
CA THR A 101 -10.66 9.37 3.28
C THR A 101 -9.45 9.83 4.09
N ILE A 102 -8.52 8.91 4.37
CA ILE A 102 -7.28 9.20 5.11
C ILE A 102 -6.44 10.26 4.39
N PHE A 103 -6.22 10.10 3.08
CA PHE A 103 -5.48 11.10 2.31
C PHE A 103 -6.21 12.44 2.22
N GLY A 104 -7.54 12.44 2.24
CA GLY A 104 -8.36 13.64 2.38
C GLY A 104 -8.09 14.38 3.69
N ASN A 105 -8.13 13.67 4.82
CA ASN A 105 -7.85 14.22 6.14
C ASN A 105 -6.43 14.79 6.23
N ILE A 106 -5.43 14.03 5.76
CA ILE A 106 -4.02 14.48 5.72
C ILE A 106 -3.88 15.75 4.86
N TYR A 107 -4.58 15.83 3.73
CA TYR A 107 -4.55 17.02 2.87
C TYR A 107 -5.15 18.25 3.56
N GLU A 108 -6.27 18.09 4.25
CA GLU A 108 -6.93 19.18 4.99
C GLU A 108 -6.05 19.68 6.15
N GLU A 109 -5.47 18.77 6.95
CA GLU A 109 -4.52 19.11 8.02
C GLU A 109 -3.32 19.90 7.48
N LEU A 110 -2.71 19.42 6.39
CA LEU A 110 -1.61 20.12 5.73
C LEU A 110 -2.05 21.50 5.22
N ARG A 111 -3.26 21.64 4.69
CA ARG A 111 -3.79 22.92 4.21
C ARG A 111 -3.98 23.91 5.36
N GLU A 112 -4.52 23.46 6.48
CA GLU A 112 -4.73 24.29 7.69
C GLU A 112 -3.42 24.77 8.33
N GLU A 113 -2.39 23.91 8.39
CA GLU A 113 -1.07 24.35 8.87
C GLU A 113 -0.47 25.45 8.00
N GLN A 114 -0.69 25.38 6.68
CA GLN A 114 -0.14 26.36 5.74
C GLN A 114 -0.84 27.70 5.85
N THR A 115 -2.18 27.72 5.98
CA THR A 115 -2.93 28.96 6.21
C THR A 115 -2.52 29.61 7.53
N LYS A 116 -2.30 28.83 8.60
CA LYS A 116 -1.76 29.33 9.88
C LYS A 116 -0.36 29.93 9.73
N ARG A 117 0.51 29.34 8.89
CA ARG A 117 1.91 29.75 8.69
C ARG A 117 2.14 30.81 7.60
N LYS A 118 1.09 31.29 6.90
CA LYS A 118 1.17 32.23 5.74
C LYS A 118 2.18 31.82 4.66
N ARG A 119 2.34 30.52 4.41
CA ARG A 119 3.30 29.98 3.42
C ARG A 119 2.63 29.76 2.05
N ALA A 120 3.43 29.81 0.99
CA ALA A 120 2.95 29.49 -0.37
C ALA A 120 2.46 28.03 -0.47
N LYS A 121 1.49 27.77 -1.36
CA LYS A 121 0.88 26.43 -1.55
C LYS A 121 1.96 25.33 -1.68
N PRO A 122 1.85 24.21 -0.93
CA PRO A 122 2.85 23.15 -1.00
C PRO A 122 2.80 22.46 -2.37
N LYS A 123 3.96 22.28 -3.01
CA LYS A 123 4.11 21.50 -4.25
C LYS A 123 3.51 20.08 -4.11
N ASN A 124 3.61 19.49 -2.92
CA ASN A 124 3.07 18.17 -2.60
C ASN A 124 1.54 18.15 -2.41
N GLY A 125 0.93 19.29 -2.05
CA GLY A 125 -0.53 19.38 -1.87
C GLY A 125 -1.28 19.21 -3.20
N GLN A 126 -0.73 19.70 -4.30
CA GLN A 126 -1.30 19.47 -5.64
C GLN A 126 -1.25 17.99 -6.05
N ALA A 127 -0.18 17.27 -5.68
CA ALA A 127 -0.05 15.83 -5.95
C ALA A 127 -1.02 15.00 -5.10
N LEU A 128 -1.25 15.37 -3.83
CA LEU A 128 -2.29 14.78 -2.97
C LEU A 128 -3.70 15.07 -3.50
N GLN A 129 -3.97 16.31 -3.91
CA GLN A 129 -5.27 16.71 -4.48
C GLN A 129 -5.58 16.00 -5.81
N ALA A 130 -4.56 15.71 -6.62
CA ALA A 130 -4.71 14.91 -7.85
C ALA A 130 -4.91 13.41 -7.57
N ARG A 131 -4.51 12.90 -6.40
CA ARG A 131 -4.83 11.53 -5.94
C ARG A 131 -6.24 11.42 -5.36
N TYR A 132 -6.79 12.52 -4.89
CA TYR A 132 -8.15 12.62 -4.33
C TYR A 132 -9.24 12.69 -5.43
N LYS A 133 -8.94 13.24 -6.60
CA LYS A 133 -9.86 13.35 -7.75
C LYS A 133 -10.10 12.04 -8.47
#